data_AF-A0A559LY87-F1
#
_entry.id   AF-A0A559LY87-F1
#
_cell.length_a   1.000
_cell.length_b   1.000
_cell.length_c   1.000
_cell.angle_alpha   90.00
_cell.angle_beta   90.00
_cell.angle_gamma   90.00
#
_symmetry.space_group_name_H-M   'P 1'
#
loop_
_entity.id
_entity.type
_entity.pdbx_description
1 polymer ?
#
loop_
_entity_poly.entity_id
_entity_poly.type
_entity_poly.pdbx_seq_one_letter_code
_entity_poly.pdbx_strand_id
1 'polypeptide(L)'
;LDTTDPGTFPRAFIDGTIGGDYAPQHTSDLVRWPLLLKYGGVYADVGLMQLGDLERIWSETIADSASPFDVLSYNCGGVEERSLANYFLASGRGNALFARCHRLFLELWAADGGKVSTEGMHSSALLRGVPLMGQTLSFEENGKTYGPEEVSRMLTDYITQGQVMALVMGLVDEEGCWDGPRYCAEKVYAIEYMVGSQLINEMTAWDGPKAFRLMSLSLPGDGEAESAEQGQAREIVEACLQKWIA
;
A
#
# COMPACT_ATOMS: atom_id res chain seq x y z
N LEU A 1 6.19 17.88 -10.45
CA LEU A 1 7.38 17.05 -10.74
C LEU A 1 7.76 17.28 -12.19
N ASP A 2 9.02 17.10 -12.58
CA ASP A 2 9.37 17.03 -14.01
C ASP A 2 9.08 15.61 -14.47
N THR A 3 8.04 15.43 -15.27
CA THR A 3 7.61 14.10 -15.75
C THR A 3 8.49 13.57 -16.88
N THR A 4 9.49 14.34 -17.32
CA THR A 4 10.42 13.96 -18.38
C THR A 4 11.81 13.62 -17.86
N ASP A 5 12.03 13.72 -16.54
CA ASP A 5 13.31 13.43 -15.90
C ASP A 5 13.55 11.91 -15.78
N PRO A 6 14.55 11.34 -16.48
CA PRO A 6 14.87 9.91 -16.40
C PRO A 6 15.46 9.51 -15.04
N GLY A 7 15.87 10.47 -14.19
CA GLY A 7 16.27 10.21 -12.82
C GLY A 7 15.08 10.07 -11.84
N THR A 8 13.88 10.46 -12.27
CA THR A 8 12.65 10.38 -11.46
C THR A 8 11.66 9.36 -12.03
N PHE A 9 11.65 9.14 -13.35
CA PHE A 9 10.69 8.24 -14.00
C PHE A 9 11.38 7.29 -14.99
N PRO A 10 10.92 6.03 -15.10
CA PRO A 10 11.44 5.11 -16.09
C PRO A 10 11.07 5.52 -17.50
N ARG A 11 11.81 5.03 -18.48
CA ARG A 11 11.60 5.36 -19.90
C ARG A 11 10.16 5.09 -20.35
N ALA A 12 9.55 3.99 -19.90
CA ALA A 12 8.17 3.65 -20.25
C ALA A 12 7.14 4.68 -19.75
N PHE A 13 7.39 5.30 -18.59
CA PHE A 13 6.54 6.39 -18.08
C PHE A 13 6.69 7.64 -18.96
N ILE A 14 7.94 8.02 -19.25
CA ILE A 14 8.26 9.22 -20.03
C ILE A 14 7.68 9.14 -21.45
N ASP A 15 7.80 7.97 -22.08
CA ASP A 15 7.32 7.74 -23.44
C ASP A 15 5.82 7.41 -23.50
N GLY A 16 5.14 7.25 -22.35
CA GLY A 16 3.72 6.87 -22.30
C GLY A 16 3.44 5.46 -22.81
N THR A 17 4.38 4.53 -22.60
CA THR A 17 4.35 3.16 -23.13
C THR A 17 4.15 2.08 -22.06
N ILE A 18 3.81 2.46 -20.83
CA ILE A 18 3.41 1.52 -19.78
C ILE A 18 2.18 0.73 -20.26
N GLY A 19 2.33 -0.59 -20.37
CA GLY A 19 1.31 -1.51 -20.87
C GLY A 19 0.73 -2.45 -19.81
N GLY A 20 -0.12 -3.36 -20.28
CA GLY A 20 -0.87 -4.32 -19.47
C GLY A 20 -2.21 -3.77 -18.96
N ASP A 21 -3.05 -4.66 -18.45
CA ASP A 21 -4.43 -4.34 -18.02
C ASP A 21 -4.47 -3.33 -16.86
N TYR A 22 -3.36 -3.22 -16.12
CA TYR A 22 -3.22 -2.36 -14.95
C TYR A 22 -2.28 -1.17 -15.18
N ALA A 23 -2.04 -0.76 -16.43
CA ALA A 23 -1.16 0.36 -16.76
C ALA A 23 -1.46 1.66 -15.96
N PRO A 24 -2.73 2.08 -15.74
CA PRO A 24 -3.03 3.25 -14.91
C PRO A 24 -2.58 3.08 -13.45
N GLN A 25 -2.75 1.88 -12.90
CA GLN A 25 -2.28 1.54 -11.55
C GLN A 25 -0.76 1.63 -11.47
N HIS A 26 -0.03 1.01 -12.39
CA HIS A 26 1.44 1.06 -12.41
C HIS A 26 1.98 2.47 -12.66
N THR A 27 1.26 3.30 -13.42
CA THR A 27 1.57 4.73 -13.60
C THR A 27 1.41 5.48 -12.27
N SER A 28 0.35 5.17 -11.51
CA SER A 28 0.12 5.70 -10.16
C SER A 28 1.21 5.26 -9.18
N ASP A 29 1.60 3.98 -9.18
CA ASP A 29 2.72 3.45 -8.40
C ASP A 29 4.00 4.27 -8.63
N LEU A 30 4.33 4.57 -9.89
CA LEU A 30 5.54 5.31 -10.27
C LEU A 30 5.57 6.77 -9.80
N VAL A 31 4.42 7.39 -9.51
CA VAL A 31 4.39 8.79 -9.01
C VAL A 31 4.38 8.91 -7.49
N ARG A 32 4.02 7.85 -6.75
CA ARG A 32 3.82 7.92 -5.28
C ARG A 32 5.05 8.42 -4.54
N TRP A 33 6.19 7.74 -4.69
CA TRP A 33 7.42 8.14 -4.01
C TRP A 33 8.00 9.45 -4.53
N PRO A 34 8.06 9.75 -5.84
CA PRO A 34 8.47 11.08 -6.30
C PRO A 34 7.69 12.22 -5.65
N LEU A 35 6.37 12.07 -5.48
CA LEU A 35 5.53 13.06 -4.80
C LEU A 35 5.90 13.19 -3.32
N LEU A 36 5.96 12.08 -2.60
CA LEU A 36 6.32 12.05 -1.17
C LEU A 36 7.74 12.59 -0.92
N LEU A 37 8.71 12.21 -1.76
CA LEU A 37 10.09 12.66 -1.65
C LEU A 37 10.20 14.17 -1.88
N LYS A 38 9.48 14.71 -2.86
CA LYS A 38 9.53 16.14 -3.20
C LYS A 38 8.75 17.01 -2.21
N TYR A 39 7.55 16.57 -1.83
CA TYR A 39 6.59 17.43 -1.12
C TYR A 39 6.33 16.99 0.32
N GLY A 40 6.60 15.72 0.66
CA GLY A 40 6.11 15.10 1.88
C GLY A 40 4.58 14.99 1.85
N GLY A 41 3.98 14.73 3.01
CA GLY A 41 2.54 14.65 3.17
C GLY A 41 2.03 13.22 3.06
N VAL A 42 0.82 13.08 2.53
CA VAL A 42 0.10 11.81 2.44
C VAL A 42 -0.19 11.51 0.98
N TYR A 43 0.16 10.30 0.55
CA TYR A 43 -0.33 9.68 -0.66
C TYR A 43 -1.40 8.66 -0.27
N ALA A 44 -2.58 8.75 -0.90
CA ALA A 44 -3.67 7.81 -0.72
C ALA A 44 -4.29 7.46 -2.07
N ASP A 45 -4.61 6.18 -2.28
CA ASP A 45 -5.36 5.75 -3.46
C ASP A 45 -6.78 6.33 -3.43
N VAL A 46 -7.32 6.64 -4.61
CA VAL A 46 -8.65 7.25 -4.75
C VAL A 46 -9.79 6.34 -4.27
N GLY A 47 -9.55 5.03 -4.17
CA GLY A 47 -10.49 4.05 -3.63
C GLY A 47 -10.41 3.89 -2.11
N LEU A 48 -9.45 4.55 -1.44
CA LEU A 48 -9.32 4.50 0.00
C LEU A 48 -10.31 5.45 0.66
N MET A 49 -11.16 4.89 1.52
CA MET A 49 -11.92 5.69 2.47
C MET A 49 -11.17 5.73 3.79
N GLN A 50 -10.43 6.81 4.04
CA GLN A 50 -9.77 7.01 5.32
C GLN A 50 -10.83 7.24 6.40
N LEU A 51 -10.87 6.34 7.38
CA LEU A 51 -11.66 6.53 8.59
C LEU A 51 -10.76 7.14 9.67
N GLY A 52 -11.31 8.02 10.50
CA GLY A 52 -10.59 8.68 11.58
C GLY A 52 -9.97 10.04 11.27
N ASP A 53 -9.21 10.57 12.25
CA ASP A 53 -8.64 11.91 12.26
C ASP A 53 -7.21 11.94 11.69
N LEU A 54 -7.11 12.15 10.37
CA LEU A 54 -5.83 12.23 9.66
C LEU A 54 -4.93 13.37 10.16
N GLU A 55 -5.51 14.50 10.59
CA GLU A 55 -4.73 15.63 11.10
C GLU A 55 -4.08 15.28 12.43
N ARG A 56 -4.83 14.64 13.32
CA ARG A 56 -4.30 14.18 14.60
C ARG A 56 -3.17 13.17 14.42
N ILE A 57 -3.36 12.12 13.60
CA ILE A 57 -2.30 11.13 13.41
C ILE A 57 -1.08 11.74 12.74
N TRP A 58 -1.25 12.64 11.77
CA TRP A 58 -0.15 13.35 11.13
C TRP A 58 0.63 14.23 12.13
N SER A 59 -0.08 15.00 12.95
CA SER A 59 0.52 15.91 13.92
C SER A 59 1.20 15.20 15.08
N GLU A 60 0.72 14.04 15.52
CA GLU A 60 1.33 13.24 16.60
C GLU A 60 2.47 12.32 16.08
N THR A 61 2.53 12.07 14.77
CA THR A 61 3.57 11.23 14.14
C THR A 61 4.53 12.06 13.29
N ILE A 62 4.25 12.22 12.01
CA ILE A 62 5.19 12.73 11.02
C ILE A 62 5.55 14.22 11.21
N ALA A 63 4.60 15.04 11.68
CA ALA A 63 4.81 16.49 11.79
C ALA A 63 5.48 16.91 13.11
N ASP A 64 5.37 16.08 14.15
CA ASP A 64 5.99 16.37 15.44
C ASP A 64 7.48 16.02 15.41
N SER A 65 8.31 17.05 15.53
CA SER A 65 9.77 16.91 15.63
C SER A 65 10.27 16.10 16.83
N ALA A 66 9.44 15.91 17.86
CA ALA A 66 9.75 15.06 19.01
C ALA A 66 9.33 13.60 18.79
N SER A 67 8.46 13.34 17.81
CA SER A 67 8.05 11.99 17.45
C SER A 67 9.21 11.23 16.80
N PRO A 68 9.38 9.93 17.10
CA PRO A 68 10.45 9.16 16.49
C PRO A 68 10.12 8.76 15.04
N PHE A 69 8.88 8.89 14.59
CA PHE A 69 8.39 8.30 13.35
C PHE A 69 8.61 9.19 12.11
N ASP A 70 9.10 8.58 11.04
CA ASP A 70 9.35 9.23 9.75
C ASP A 70 8.37 8.76 8.67
N VAL A 71 7.70 7.62 8.88
CA VAL A 71 6.79 6.96 7.95
C VAL A 71 5.53 6.50 8.69
N LEU A 72 4.37 6.69 8.06
CA LEU A 72 3.07 6.22 8.51
C LEU A 72 2.39 5.42 7.39
N SER A 73 1.93 4.21 7.69
CA SER A 73 1.24 3.31 6.75
C SER A 73 0.52 2.19 7.52
N TYR A 74 -0.28 1.37 6.83
CA TYR A 74 -0.79 0.11 7.36
C TYR A 74 0.26 -1.01 7.28
N ASN A 75 0.40 -1.81 8.34
CA ASN A 75 1.20 -3.03 8.37
C ASN A 75 0.40 -4.21 7.82
N CYS A 76 0.70 -4.62 6.60
CA CYS A 76 0.06 -5.75 5.93
C CYS A 76 0.72 -7.10 6.21
N GLY A 77 1.76 -7.13 7.07
CA GLY A 77 2.53 -8.33 7.38
C GLY A 77 2.33 -8.84 8.80
N GLY A 78 2.67 -10.10 9.03
CA GLY A 78 2.83 -10.66 10.38
C GLY A 78 3.96 -10.00 11.18
N VAL A 79 4.12 -10.39 12.45
CA VAL A 79 5.14 -9.84 13.37
C VAL A 79 6.57 -9.89 12.80
N GLU A 80 6.87 -10.95 12.05
CA GLU A 80 8.18 -11.18 11.45
C GLU A 80 8.29 -10.65 10.01
N GLU A 81 7.18 -10.19 9.44
CA GLU A 81 7.15 -9.70 8.07
C GLU A 81 7.36 -8.18 8.02
N ARG A 82 7.77 -7.69 6.86
CA ARG A 82 7.99 -6.27 6.60
C ARG A 82 7.16 -5.90 5.38
N SER A 83 5.92 -5.52 5.61
CA SER A 83 4.95 -5.26 4.54
C SER A 83 4.12 -4.04 4.88
N LEU A 84 4.25 -2.99 4.07
CA LEU A 84 3.46 -1.77 4.18
C LEU A 84 2.48 -1.68 3.02
N ALA A 85 1.25 -1.23 3.30
CA ALA A 85 0.28 -0.89 2.28
C ALA A 85 0.82 0.22 1.35
N ASN A 86 0.93 -0.07 0.06
CA ASN A 86 1.38 0.93 -0.92
C ASN A 86 0.29 1.93 -1.35
N TYR A 87 -0.96 1.70 -0.92
CA TYR A 87 -2.11 2.56 -1.22
C TYR A 87 -2.34 3.67 -0.18
N PHE A 88 -1.63 3.66 0.96
CA PHE A 88 -1.66 4.73 1.97
C PHE A 88 -0.27 4.91 2.58
N LEU A 89 0.41 5.99 2.20
CA LEU A 89 1.78 6.27 2.62
C LEU A 89 1.89 7.72 3.05
N ALA A 90 2.45 7.97 4.24
CA ALA A 90 2.71 9.31 4.73
C ALA A 90 4.15 9.44 5.21
N SER A 91 4.80 10.56 4.87
CA SER A 91 6.15 10.87 5.31
C SER A 91 6.50 12.35 5.21
N GLY A 92 7.59 12.74 5.86
CA GLY A 92 8.29 14.00 5.55
C GLY A 92 8.92 13.98 4.15
N ARG A 93 9.39 15.15 3.71
CA ARG A 93 10.18 15.29 2.47
C ARG A 93 11.50 14.55 2.55
N GLY A 94 11.97 14.02 1.42
CA GLY A 94 13.28 13.36 1.34
C GLY A 94 13.43 12.14 2.26
N ASN A 95 12.33 11.47 2.60
CA ASN A 95 12.35 10.30 3.48
C ASN A 95 13.35 9.22 2.99
N ALA A 96 14.18 8.74 3.91
CA ALA A 96 15.31 7.86 3.61
C ALA A 96 14.90 6.45 3.13
N LEU A 97 13.79 5.91 3.63
CA LEU A 97 13.22 4.64 3.19
C LEU A 97 12.71 4.78 1.76
N PHE A 98 11.82 5.75 1.51
CA PHE A 98 11.22 5.95 0.19
C PHE A 98 12.24 6.35 -0.88
N ALA A 99 13.33 7.03 -0.52
CA ALA A 99 14.40 7.36 -1.46
C ALA A 99 15.11 6.10 -1.97
N ARG A 100 15.34 5.12 -1.08
CA ARG A 100 15.94 3.82 -1.43
C ARG A 100 14.97 2.96 -2.22
N CYS A 101 13.71 2.89 -1.78
CA CYS A 101 12.66 2.19 -2.51
C CYS A 101 12.52 2.74 -3.94
N HIS A 102 12.46 4.06 -4.10
CA HIS A 102 12.34 4.68 -5.41
C HIS A 102 13.52 4.36 -6.32
N ARG A 103 14.76 4.43 -5.79
CA ARG A 103 15.96 4.08 -6.55
C ARG A 103 15.92 2.63 -7.02
N LEU A 104 15.64 1.68 -6.13
CA LEU A 104 15.53 0.27 -6.48
C LEU A 104 14.44 0.02 -7.53
N PHE A 105 13.32 0.73 -7.43
CA PHE A 105 12.23 0.59 -8.39
C PHE A 105 12.61 1.10 -9.77
N LEU A 106 13.34 2.23 -9.87
CA LEU A 106 13.88 2.69 -11.14
C LEU A 106 14.84 1.66 -11.76
N GLU A 107 15.71 1.03 -10.97
CA GLU A 107 16.60 -0.05 -11.45
C GLU A 107 15.81 -1.26 -11.96
N LEU A 108 14.71 -1.64 -11.29
CA LEU A 108 13.83 -2.71 -11.75
C LEU A 108 13.17 -2.40 -13.09
N TRP A 109 12.73 -1.16 -13.28
CA TRP A 109 12.17 -0.71 -14.56
C TRP A 109 13.24 -0.56 -15.65
N ALA A 110 14.50 -0.28 -15.29
CA ALA A 110 15.61 -0.16 -16.25
C ALA A 110 16.18 -1.53 -16.69
N ALA A 111 15.89 -2.59 -15.94
CA ALA A 111 16.37 -3.94 -16.23
C ALA A 111 15.97 -4.41 -17.65
N ASP A 112 16.78 -5.30 -18.22
CA ASP A 112 16.58 -5.90 -19.55
C ASP A 112 16.46 -4.87 -20.70
N GLY A 113 17.07 -3.70 -20.54
CA GLY A 113 17.03 -2.62 -21.54
C GLY A 113 15.82 -1.68 -21.41
N GLY A 114 15.04 -1.82 -20.34
CA GLY A 114 13.86 -1.00 -20.06
C GLY A 114 12.58 -1.81 -20.18
N LYS A 115 11.90 -2.02 -19.05
CA LYS A 115 10.60 -2.69 -18.97
C LYS A 115 9.47 -1.73 -19.35
N VAL A 116 8.41 -2.28 -19.91
CA VAL A 116 7.16 -1.56 -20.27
C VAL A 116 5.95 -2.02 -19.44
N SER A 117 6.13 -3.00 -18.58
CA SER A 117 5.13 -3.47 -17.61
C SER A 117 5.84 -4.06 -16.40
N THR A 118 5.09 -4.41 -15.36
CA THR A 118 5.61 -5.11 -14.18
C THR A 118 5.70 -6.63 -14.37
N GLU A 119 5.26 -7.15 -15.51
CA GLU A 119 5.27 -8.59 -15.80
C GLU A 119 6.69 -9.15 -15.75
N GLY A 120 6.86 -10.23 -14.99
CA GLY A 120 8.14 -10.89 -14.76
C GLY A 120 9.06 -10.18 -13.77
N MET A 121 8.69 -9.04 -13.18
CA MET A 121 9.53 -8.36 -12.19
C MET A 121 9.81 -9.21 -10.95
N HIS A 122 8.90 -10.10 -10.56
CA HIS A 122 9.09 -11.09 -9.48
C HIS A 122 10.34 -11.97 -9.68
N SER A 123 10.75 -12.19 -10.93
CA SER A 123 11.92 -13.01 -11.28
C SER A 123 13.23 -12.22 -11.29
N SER A 124 13.19 -10.92 -11.04
CA SER A 124 14.36 -10.05 -11.05
C SER A 124 15.37 -10.47 -10.00
N ALA A 125 16.65 -10.55 -10.40
CA ALA A 125 17.75 -10.79 -9.47
C ALA A 125 17.85 -9.69 -8.39
N LEU A 126 17.34 -8.49 -8.64
CA LEU A 126 17.31 -7.38 -7.70
C LEU A 126 16.33 -7.59 -6.54
N LEU A 127 15.31 -8.44 -6.70
CA LEU A 127 14.34 -8.79 -5.65
C LEU A 127 14.65 -10.14 -4.97
N ARG A 128 15.84 -10.70 -5.22
CA ARG A 128 16.25 -11.97 -4.63
C ARG A 128 16.20 -11.90 -3.10
N GLY A 129 15.52 -12.88 -2.51
CA GLY A 129 15.43 -13.03 -1.05
C GLY A 129 14.12 -12.52 -0.47
N VAL A 130 13.28 -11.83 -1.26
CA VAL A 130 11.91 -11.51 -0.85
C VAL A 130 10.98 -12.67 -1.27
N PRO A 131 10.17 -13.22 -0.35
CA PRO A 131 9.15 -14.20 -0.71
C PRO A 131 8.08 -13.61 -1.63
N LEU A 132 7.59 -14.42 -2.57
CA LEU A 132 6.44 -14.04 -3.40
C LEU A 132 5.18 -13.86 -2.53
N MET A 133 4.31 -12.93 -2.95
CA MET A 133 3.06 -12.62 -2.25
C MET A 133 2.00 -13.71 -2.47
N GLY A 134 1.03 -13.84 -1.58
CA GLY A 134 -0.19 -14.64 -1.85
C GLY A 134 0.04 -16.14 -2.06
N GLN A 135 1.06 -16.74 -1.44
CA GLN A 135 1.53 -18.11 -1.70
C GLN A 135 0.47 -19.22 -1.56
N THR A 136 -0.64 -18.93 -0.86
CA THR A 136 -1.74 -19.87 -0.60
C THR A 136 -3.03 -19.53 -1.34
N LEU A 137 -3.06 -18.41 -2.09
CA LEU A 137 -4.28 -17.89 -2.72
C LEU A 137 -4.53 -18.56 -4.06
N SER A 138 -5.79 -18.87 -4.37
CA SER A 138 -6.23 -19.35 -5.69
C SER A 138 -7.56 -18.73 -6.05
N PHE A 139 -7.82 -18.52 -7.34
CA PHE A 139 -9.12 -18.00 -7.80
C PHE A 139 -9.54 -18.63 -9.13
N GLU A 140 -10.82 -18.49 -9.46
CA GLU A 140 -11.37 -18.86 -10.76
C GLU A 140 -11.85 -17.60 -11.48
N GLU A 141 -11.46 -17.44 -12.73
CA GLU A 141 -11.87 -16.34 -13.57
C GLU A 141 -12.14 -16.86 -14.99
N ASN A 142 -13.30 -16.53 -15.55
CA ASN A 142 -13.72 -16.94 -16.89
C ASN A 142 -13.62 -18.47 -17.15
N GLY A 143 -13.88 -19.29 -16.11
CA GLY A 143 -13.79 -20.75 -16.19
C GLY A 143 -12.36 -21.30 -16.18
N LYS A 144 -11.34 -20.46 -15.95
CA LYS A 144 -9.96 -20.87 -15.70
C LYS A 144 -9.68 -20.77 -14.20
N THR A 145 -9.16 -21.86 -13.62
CA THR A 145 -8.63 -21.87 -12.26
C THR A 145 -7.15 -21.49 -12.27
N TYR A 146 -6.80 -20.50 -11.46
CA TYR A 146 -5.43 -20.04 -11.23
C TYR A 146 -4.94 -20.64 -9.91
N GLY A 147 -3.90 -21.46 -10.00
CA GLY A 147 -3.32 -22.14 -8.85
C GLY A 147 -2.41 -21.23 -8.01
N PRO A 148 -2.04 -21.63 -6.79
CA PRO A 148 -1.29 -20.78 -5.86
C PRO A 148 0.02 -20.21 -6.39
N GLU A 149 0.79 -21.00 -7.14
CA GLU A 149 2.05 -20.52 -7.72
C GLU A 149 1.82 -19.45 -8.81
N GLU A 150 0.81 -19.63 -9.66
CA GLU A 150 0.47 -18.68 -10.72
C GLU A 150 -0.05 -17.37 -10.12
N VAL A 151 -0.98 -17.46 -9.16
CA VAL A 151 -1.50 -16.30 -8.42
C VAL A 151 -0.38 -15.57 -7.69
N SER A 152 0.56 -16.30 -7.07
CA SER A 152 1.65 -15.70 -6.33
C SER A 152 2.57 -14.87 -7.23
N ARG A 153 2.90 -15.35 -8.43
CA ARG A 153 3.69 -14.59 -9.42
C ARG A 153 2.91 -13.37 -9.93
N MET A 154 1.65 -13.57 -10.33
CA MET A 154 0.78 -12.49 -10.82
C MET A 154 0.63 -11.36 -9.79
N LEU A 155 0.37 -11.71 -8.53
CA LEU A 155 0.21 -10.75 -7.45
C LEU A 155 1.53 -10.03 -7.14
N THR A 156 2.65 -10.76 -7.17
CA THR A 156 3.97 -10.18 -6.92
C THR A 156 4.36 -9.18 -8.00
N ASP A 157 4.09 -9.48 -9.27
CA ASP A 157 4.30 -8.54 -10.39
C ASP A 157 3.38 -7.32 -10.25
N TYR A 158 2.08 -7.55 -10.00
CA TYR A 158 1.09 -6.49 -9.82
C TYR A 158 1.44 -5.54 -8.67
N ILE A 159 1.93 -6.06 -7.54
CA ILE A 159 2.31 -5.29 -6.35
C ILE A 159 3.85 -5.22 -6.22
N THR A 160 4.57 -5.05 -7.34
CA THR A 160 6.04 -4.96 -7.30
C THR A 160 6.52 -3.83 -6.39
N GLN A 161 5.78 -2.72 -6.30
CA GLN A 161 6.12 -1.64 -5.38
C GLN A 161 6.18 -2.11 -3.91
N GLY A 162 5.30 -3.04 -3.50
CA GLY A 162 5.33 -3.65 -2.18
C GLY A 162 6.55 -4.55 -1.97
N GLN A 163 6.96 -5.31 -3.01
CA GLN A 163 8.18 -6.13 -2.96
C GLN A 163 9.45 -5.28 -2.79
N VAL A 164 9.51 -4.15 -3.49
CA VAL A 164 10.59 -3.15 -3.33
C VAL A 164 10.65 -2.65 -1.89
N MET A 165 9.51 -2.28 -1.30
CA MET A 165 9.48 -1.86 0.11
C MET A 165 9.95 -2.98 1.04
N ALA A 166 9.42 -4.19 0.87
CA ALA A 166 9.79 -5.34 1.69
C ALA A 166 11.31 -5.63 1.64
N LEU A 167 11.92 -5.58 0.45
CA LEU A 167 13.37 -5.76 0.33
C LEU A 167 14.13 -4.67 1.09
N VAL A 168 13.81 -3.39 0.85
CA VAL A 168 14.54 -2.27 1.46
C VAL A 168 14.36 -2.26 2.97
N MET A 169 13.17 -2.58 3.47
CA MET A 169 12.89 -2.73 4.90
C MET A 169 13.66 -3.89 5.54
N GLY A 170 14.01 -4.93 4.77
CA GLY A 170 14.79 -6.08 5.25
C GLY A 170 16.31 -5.95 5.04
N LEU A 171 16.77 -4.98 4.25
CA LEU A 171 18.16 -4.85 3.85
C LEU A 171 19.02 -4.23 4.95
N VAL A 172 20.21 -4.78 5.17
CA VAL A 172 21.33 -4.14 5.87
C VAL A 172 22.43 -3.88 4.85
N ASP A 173 22.79 -2.62 4.67
CA ASP A 173 23.79 -2.15 3.72
C ASP A 173 24.75 -1.20 4.45
N GLU A 174 25.92 -1.73 4.83
CA GLU A 174 26.95 -0.99 5.56
C GLU A 174 27.55 0.15 4.72
N GLU A 175 27.74 -0.08 3.41
CA GLU A 175 28.31 0.92 2.49
C GLU A 175 27.36 2.12 2.34
N GLY A 176 26.05 1.84 2.23
CA GLY A 176 24.98 2.84 2.17
C GLY A 176 24.48 3.34 3.54
N CYS A 177 25.13 2.92 4.64
CA CYS A 177 24.75 3.24 6.01
C CYS A 177 23.24 3.04 6.28
N TRP A 178 22.73 1.87 5.89
CA TRP A 178 21.31 1.51 6.00
C TRP A 178 21.14 0.25 6.83
N ASP A 179 20.29 0.34 7.84
CA ASP A 179 19.79 -0.79 8.61
C ASP A 179 18.27 -0.74 8.53
N GLY A 180 17.71 -1.38 7.51
CA GLY A 180 16.28 -1.43 7.25
C GLY A 180 15.49 -2.00 8.43
N PRO A 181 15.87 -3.17 9.00
CA PRO A 181 15.18 -3.74 10.14
C PRO A 181 15.11 -2.79 11.34
N ARG A 182 16.23 -2.14 11.68
CA ARG A 182 16.27 -1.14 12.76
C ARG A 182 15.43 0.09 12.42
N TYR A 183 15.55 0.61 11.19
CA TYR A 183 14.75 1.75 10.74
C TYR A 183 13.25 1.45 10.88
N CYS A 184 12.80 0.26 10.46
CA CYS A 184 11.40 -0.12 10.56
C CYS A 184 10.93 -0.18 12.02
N ALA A 185 11.74 -0.74 12.90
CA ALA A 185 11.41 -0.86 14.32
C ALA A 185 11.33 0.51 15.04
N GLU A 186 12.18 1.47 14.63
CA GLU A 186 12.31 2.75 15.32
C GLU A 186 11.52 3.89 14.65
N LYS A 187 11.27 3.82 13.35
CA LYS A 187 10.86 4.97 12.51
C LYS A 187 9.55 4.79 11.77
N VAL A 188 8.94 3.61 11.77
CA VAL A 188 7.68 3.36 11.06
C VAL A 188 6.53 3.26 12.05
N TYR A 189 5.57 4.17 11.94
CA TYR A 189 4.27 4.05 12.59
C TYR A 189 3.38 3.15 11.73
N ALA A 190 3.23 1.90 12.13
CA ALA A 190 2.56 0.87 11.33
C ALA A 190 1.21 0.49 11.96
N ILE A 191 0.13 1.06 11.45
CA ILE A 191 -1.24 0.74 11.91
C ILE A 191 -1.56 -0.70 11.53
N GLU A 192 -2.15 -1.48 12.43
CA GLU A 192 -2.58 -2.84 12.12
C GLU A 192 -3.59 -2.82 10.96
N TYR A 193 -3.30 -3.55 9.87
CA TYR A 193 -4.03 -3.45 8.60
C TYR A 193 -5.47 -3.93 8.69
N MET A 194 -5.74 -5.00 9.43
CA MET A 194 -7.09 -5.54 9.55
C MET A 194 -8.02 -4.56 10.24
N VAL A 195 -7.56 -3.93 11.32
CA VAL A 195 -8.31 -2.92 12.07
C VAL A 195 -8.36 -1.59 11.31
N GLY A 196 -7.23 -1.11 10.81
CA GLY A 196 -7.09 0.23 10.24
C GLY A 196 -7.67 0.38 8.84
N SER A 197 -7.75 -0.71 8.07
CA SER A 197 -8.16 -0.64 6.66
C SER A 197 -9.16 -1.70 6.20
N GLN A 198 -9.28 -2.84 6.89
CA GLN A 198 -10.09 -3.97 6.41
C GLN A 198 -11.24 -4.36 7.35
N LEU A 199 -11.50 -3.60 8.41
CA LEU A 199 -12.43 -4.02 9.45
C LEU A 199 -13.85 -4.23 8.90
N ILE A 200 -14.27 -3.40 7.93
CA ILE A 200 -15.55 -3.59 7.23
C ILE A 200 -15.59 -4.95 6.53
N ASN A 201 -14.52 -5.32 5.81
CA ASN A 201 -14.44 -6.62 5.14
C ASN A 201 -14.48 -7.77 6.14
N GLU A 202 -13.81 -7.66 7.29
CA GLU A 202 -13.88 -8.67 8.35
C GLU A 202 -15.31 -8.81 8.89
N MET A 203 -15.96 -7.68 9.24
CA MET A 203 -17.31 -7.66 9.81
C MET A 203 -18.41 -8.10 8.83
N THR A 204 -18.15 -8.00 7.52
CA THR A 204 -19.06 -8.52 6.48
C THR A 204 -18.65 -9.89 5.95
N ALA A 205 -17.64 -10.54 6.55
CA ALA A 205 -17.10 -11.82 6.10
C ALA A 205 -16.69 -11.81 4.61
N TRP A 206 -16.09 -10.70 4.18
CA TRP A 206 -15.63 -10.44 2.82
C TRP A 206 -16.74 -10.45 1.76
N ASP A 207 -18.00 -10.27 2.18
CA ASP A 207 -19.15 -10.10 1.29
C ASP A 207 -19.27 -8.64 0.86
N GLY A 208 -18.65 -8.32 -0.29
CA GLY A 208 -18.69 -6.99 -0.91
C GLY A 208 -20.12 -6.47 -1.19
N PRO A 209 -21.01 -7.25 -1.82
CA PRO A 209 -22.41 -6.87 -2.01
C PRO A 209 -23.14 -6.52 -0.70
N LYS A 210 -22.91 -7.30 0.37
CA LYS A 210 -23.45 -6.99 1.70
C LYS A 210 -22.87 -5.70 2.25
N ALA A 211 -21.55 -5.51 2.19
CA ALA A 211 -20.90 -4.28 2.64
C ALA A 211 -21.47 -3.04 1.94
N PHE A 212 -21.59 -3.11 0.62
CA PHE A 212 -22.16 -2.04 -0.19
C PHE A 212 -23.62 -1.75 0.20
N ARG A 213 -24.45 -2.80 0.35
CA ARG A 213 -25.85 -2.65 0.75
C ARG A 213 -25.98 -1.96 2.10
N LEU A 214 -25.23 -2.41 3.10
CA LEU A 214 -25.26 -1.85 4.46
C LEU A 214 -24.81 -0.39 4.49
N MET A 215 -23.70 -0.06 3.82
CA MET A 215 -23.16 1.31 3.78
C MET A 215 -23.95 2.27 2.87
N SER A 216 -24.93 1.75 2.11
CA SER A 216 -25.82 2.56 1.27
C SER A 216 -27.16 2.88 1.95
N LEU A 217 -27.40 2.38 3.17
CA LEU A 217 -28.63 2.65 3.90
C LEU A 217 -28.70 4.12 4.34
N SER A 218 -29.89 4.70 4.26
CA SER A 218 -30.15 5.99 4.91
C SER A 218 -30.27 5.80 6.42
N LEU A 219 -29.88 6.83 7.18
CA LEU A 219 -30.19 6.88 8.61
C LEU A 219 -31.72 6.87 8.80
N PRO A 220 -32.23 6.31 9.91
CA PRO A 220 -33.65 6.36 10.22
C PRO A 220 -34.13 7.82 10.29
N GLY A 221 -35.31 8.09 9.75
CA GLY A 221 -35.93 9.41 9.83
C GLY A 221 -36.33 9.78 11.27
N ASP A 222 -36.66 11.05 11.48
CA ASP A 222 -37.11 11.53 12.80
C ASP A 222 -38.34 10.74 13.28
N GLY A 223 -38.19 10.04 14.42
CA GLY A 223 -39.26 9.24 15.01
C GLY A 223 -39.45 7.85 14.39
N GLU A 224 -38.64 7.46 13.41
CA GLU A 224 -38.63 6.11 12.86
C GLU A 224 -37.78 5.17 13.71
N ALA A 225 -38.21 3.91 13.82
CA ALA A 225 -37.42 2.88 14.49
C ALA A 225 -36.28 2.41 13.57
N GLU A 226 -35.11 2.20 14.15
CA GLU A 226 -33.97 1.58 13.46
C GLU A 226 -34.32 0.15 13.02
N SER A 227 -34.09 -0.15 11.74
CA SER A 227 -34.18 -1.51 11.21
C SER A 227 -32.95 -2.34 11.59
N ALA A 228 -33.06 -3.67 11.54
CA ALA A 228 -31.93 -4.55 11.86
C ALA A 228 -30.69 -4.30 10.97
N GLU A 229 -30.88 -4.01 9.68
CA GLU A 229 -29.77 -3.71 8.78
C GLU A 229 -29.14 -2.33 9.07
N GLN A 230 -29.95 -1.33 9.46
CA GLN A 230 -29.42 -0.04 9.91
C GLN A 230 -28.61 -0.17 11.20
N GLY A 231 -29.09 -0.98 12.17
CA GLY A 231 -28.34 -1.28 13.39
C GLY A 231 -27.01 -1.98 13.11
N GLN A 232 -26.99 -2.93 12.17
CA GLN A 232 -25.74 -3.58 11.74
C GLN A 232 -24.79 -2.60 11.04
N ALA A 233 -25.30 -1.74 10.15
CA ALA A 233 -24.49 -0.73 9.49
C ALA A 233 -23.87 0.25 10.51
N ARG A 234 -24.65 0.69 11.50
CA ARG A 234 -24.18 1.54 12.60
C ARG A 234 -23.08 0.84 13.41
N GLU A 235 -23.26 -0.42 13.79
CA GLU A 235 -22.25 -1.20 14.51
C GLU A 235 -20.91 -1.25 13.76
N ILE A 236 -20.94 -1.47 12.44
CA ILE A 236 -19.73 -1.49 11.60
C ILE A 236 -19.04 -0.12 11.60
N VAL A 237 -19.78 0.96 11.36
CA VAL A 237 -19.20 2.32 11.31
C VAL A 237 -18.64 2.72 12.69
N GLU A 238 -19.39 2.49 13.77
CA GLU A 238 -18.94 2.77 15.13
C GLU A 238 -17.69 1.96 15.49
N ALA A 239 -17.64 0.67 15.13
CA ALA A 239 -16.46 -0.16 15.35
C ALA A 239 -15.23 0.37 14.61
N CYS A 240 -15.39 0.79 13.34
CA CYS A 240 -14.30 1.38 12.58
C CYS A 240 -13.80 2.69 13.20
N LEU A 241 -14.70 3.58 13.64
CA LEU A 241 -14.32 4.84 14.26
C LEU A 241 -13.66 4.65 15.63
N GLN A 242 -14.16 3.73 16.45
CA GLN A 242 -13.63 3.48 17.79
C GLN A 242 -12.26 2.82 17.75
N LYS A 243 -12.07 1.81 16.90
CA LYS A 243 -10.82 1.05 16.85
C LYS A 243 -9.70 1.78 16.12
N TRP A 244 -10.03 2.79 15.32
CA TRP A 244 -9.02 3.63 14.67
C TRP A 244 -8.37 4.64 15.64
N ILE A 245 -9.06 5.02 16.72
CA ILE A 245 -8.60 6.01 17.71
C ILE A 245 -7.74 5.38 18.85
N ALA A 246 -7.64 4.05 18.90
CA ALA A 246 -7.03 3.30 20.02
C ALA A 246 -5.55 2.96 19.81
#